data_AF-Q0U3Q1-F1
#
_entry.id   AF-Q0U3Q1-F1
#
_cell.length_a   1.000
_cell.length_b   1.000
_cell.length_c   1.000
_cell.angle_alpha   90.00
_cell.angle_beta   90.00
_cell.angle_gamma   90.00
#
_symmetry.space_group_name_H-M   'P 1'
#
loop_
_entity.id
_entity.type
_entity.pdbx_description
1 polymer ?
#
loop_
_entity_poly.entity_id
_entity_poly.type
_entity_poly.pdbx_seq_one_letter_code
_entity_poly.pdbx_strand_id
1 'polypeptide(L)'
;MAFPPILLREFQTATISDFIPGKLATEYQARISILCIQLESLAHAILSKDDKQYNVHFHFHDGLCEGKALPLLWDNGAYFDSDCLKDNKLHLYAHFERKDGRNSLLNTPATSAAPSSSRLPTEAPSQSIARSSAATELNRVGTSGGVRGSSSRQSQVALSIPRRERRANAHDLSDTDSDASDETNFLLSPSDSGRLSDSEEGREGPLQTPQPLPATTTAIQHAADFEEACLTNAPKGKYGHKDNWKDIDQKYKDKIAHAKLIKGTYGVVSAKPCDRCAEKGVTCRVYHPDLQGTRPQEALVENADYVVCRAI
;
A
#
# COMPACT_ATOMS: atom_id res chain seq x y z
N MET A 1 11.96 -20.30 -19.06
CA MET A 1 11.23 -21.44 -18.46
C MET A 1 9.83 -20.97 -18.12
N ALA A 2 8.80 -21.82 -18.22
CA ALA A 2 7.44 -21.42 -17.85
C ALA A 2 7.31 -21.40 -16.33
N PHE A 3 6.70 -20.35 -15.77
CA PHE A 3 6.43 -20.29 -14.33
C PHE A 3 5.39 -21.36 -13.94
N PRO A 4 5.58 -22.04 -12.81
CA PRO A 4 4.64 -23.04 -12.35
C PRO A 4 3.31 -22.35 -11.96
N PRO A 5 2.18 -23.05 -12.08
CA PRO A 5 0.90 -22.51 -11.68
C PRO A 5 0.80 -22.38 -10.15
N ILE A 6 -0.05 -21.46 -9.71
CA ILE A 6 -0.33 -21.21 -8.30
C ILE A 6 -1.70 -21.80 -7.99
N LEU A 7 -1.78 -22.59 -6.92
CA LEU A 7 -3.02 -23.10 -6.37
C LEU A 7 -3.36 -22.25 -5.15
N LEU A 8 -4.49 -21.55 -5.22
CA LEU A 8 -4.96 -20.67 -4.15
C LEU A 8 -6.16 -21.29 -3.44
N ARG A 9 -6.16 -21.31 -2.12
CA ARG A 9 -7.28 -21.82 -1.31
C ARG A 9 -7.54 -20.91 -0.12
N GLU A 10 -8.79 -20.81 0.35
CA GLU A 10 -9.06 -20.16 1.64
C GLU A 10 -8.62 -21.07 2.81
N PHE A 11 -7.94 -20.47 3.79
CA PHE A 11 -7.41 -21.16 4.96
C PHE A 11 -8.53 -21.86 5.77
N GLN A 12 -8.29 -23.10 6.23
CA GLN A 12 -9.23 -23.90 7.03
C GLN A 12 -10.59 -24.21 6.36
N THR A 13 -10.69 -24.05 5.05
CA THR A 13 -11.91 -24.42 4.33
C THR A 13 -11.72 -25.76 3.61
N ALA A 14 -12.75 -26.61 3.60
CA ALA A 14 -12.74 -27.88 2.86
C ALA A 14 -12.91 -27.70 1.34
N THR A 15 -12.86 -26.46 0.85
CA THR A 15 -13.21 -26.10 -0.54
C THR A 15 -12.11 -26.50 -1.53
N ILE A 16 -12.48 -26.44 -2.81
CA ILE A 16 -11.60 -26.68 -3.96
C ILE A 16 -10.60 -25.52 -4.06
N SER A 17 -9.33 -25.82 -4.39
CA SER A 17 -8.34 -24.78 -4.69
C SER A 17 -8.56 -24.20 -6.08
N ASP A 18 -8.56 -22.88 -6.17
CA ASP A 18 -8.59 -22.15 -7.43
C ASP A 18 -7.24 -22.21 -8.13
N PHE A 19 -7.26 -22.43 -9.44
CA PHE A 19 -6.07 -22.54 -10.27
C PHE A 19 -5.74 -21.20 -10.92
N ILE A 20 -4.56 -20.66 -10.61
CA ILE A 20 -4.04 -19.44 -11.21
C ILE A 20 -2.91 -19.84 -12.18
N PRO A 21 -3.08 -19.64 -13.50
CA PRO A 21 -2.04 -19.90 -14.48
C PRO A 21 -0.74 -19.14 -14.17
N GLY A 22 0.40 -19.82 -14.15
CA GLY A 22 1.71 -19.19 -13.91
C GLY A 22 2.07 -18.10 -14.94
N LYS A 23 1.50 -18.18 -16.16
CA LYS A 23 1.63 -17.13 -17.19
C LYS A 23 1.03 -15.79 -16.75
N LEU A 24 -0.09 -15.81 -16.01
CA LEU A 24 -0.63 -14.59 -15.44
C LEU A 24 0.38 -14.02 -14.44
N ALA A 25 0.99 -14.84 -13.58
CA ALA A 25 2.07 -14.37 -12.71
C ALA A 25 3.31 -13.82 -13.48
N THR A 26 3.51 -14.22 -14.74
CA THR A 26 4.70 -13.85 -15.56
C THR A 26 4.58 -12.48 -16.21
N GLU A 27 3.42 -12.11 -16.77
CA GLU A 27 3.21 -10.78 -17.36
C GLU A 27 3.42 -9.65 -16.34
N TYR A 28 3.33 -9.97 -15.06
CA TYR A 28 3.47 -9.01 -13.96
C TYR A 28 4.89 -8.91 -13.39
N GLN A 29 5.81 -9.82 -13.72
CA GLN A 29 7.22 -9.71 -13.31
C GLN A 29 7.99 -8.61 -14.08
N ALA A 30 7.47 -8.11 -15.20
CA ALA A 30 8.00 -6.91 -15.85
C ALA A 30 7.54 -5.60 -15.15
N ARG A 31 6.70 -5.69 -14.11
CA ARG A 31 6.19 -4.57 -13.30
C ARG A 31 6.30 -4.91 -11.80
N ILE A 32 7.53 -4.92 -11.28
CA ILE A 32 7.99 -5.44 -9.97
C ILE A 32 7.47 -4.68 -8.72
N SER A 33 6.27 -4.11 -8.76
CA SER A 33 5.56 -3.70 -7.53
C SER A 33 4.05 -3.96 -7.60
N ILE A 34 3.59 -4.61 -8.68
CA ILE A 34 2.16 -4.80 -8.95
C ILE A 34 1.71 -6.24 -8.60
N LEU A 35 2.65 -7.21 -8.58
CA LEU A 35 2.34 -8.62 -8.32
C LEU A 35 1.69 -8.88 -6.96
N CYS A 36 2.20 -8.32 -5.88
CA CYS A 36 1.61 -8.50 -4.55
C CYS A 36 0.21 -7.89 -4.43
N ILE A 37 0.04 -6.63 -4.87
CA ILE A 37 -1.26 -5.96 -4.87
C ILE A 37 -2.28 -6.79 -5.68
N GLN A 38 -1.82 -7.41 -6.77
CA GLN A 38 -2.68 -8.24 -7.61
C GLN A 38 -3.01 -9.59 -7.00
N LEU A 39 -2.08 -10.29 -6.34
CA LEU A 39 -2.43 -11.58 -5.73
C LEU A 39 -3.42 -11.36 -4.58
N GLU A 40 -3.23 -10.30 -3.78
CA GLU A 40 -4.18 -9.89 -2.75
C GLU A 40 -5.54 -9.53 -3.36
N SER A 41 -5.57 -8.64 -4.36
CA SER A 41 -6.80 -8.23 -5.06
C SER A 41 -7.50 -9.41 -5.72
N LEU A 42 -6.75 -10.33 -6.34
CA LEU A 42 -7.26 -11.54 -6.96
C LEU A 42 -7.83 -12.50 -5.90
N ALA A 43 -7.16 -12.65 -4.76
CA ALA A 43 -7.68 -13.45 -3.65
C ALA A 43 -9.00 -12.87 -3.10
N HIS A 44 -9.09 -11.54 -2.97
CA HIS A 44 -10.32 -10.85 -2.60
C HIS A 44 -11.44 -11.09 -3.63
N ALA A 45 -11.14 -10.99 -4.93
CA ALA A 45 -12.11 -11.20 -6.00
C ALA A 45 -12.59 -12.66 -6.09
N ILE A 46 -11.66 -13.63 -6.09
CA ILE A 46 -11.98 -15.06 -6.21
C ILE A 46 -12.76 -15.55 -4.98
N LEU A 47 -12.32 -15.17 -3.79
CA LEU A 47 -12.90 -15.66 -2.52
C LEU A 47 -14.03 -14.74 -2.01
N SER A 48 -14.46 -13.77 -2.83
CA SER A 48 -15.58 -12.86 -2.56
C SER A 48 -15.48 -12.16 -1.20
N LYS A 49 -14.28 -11.68 -0.85
CA LYS A 49 -14.03 -10.92 0.40
C LYS A 49 -13.82 -9.45 0.09
N ASP A 50 -14.52 -8.57 0.81
CA ASP A 50 -14.37 -7.11 0.68
C ASP A 50 -12.98 -6.65 1.15
N ASP A 51 -12.24 -5.98 0.28
CA ASP A 51 -10.90 -5.46 0.55
C ASP A 51 -10.90 -4.35 1.60
N LYS A 52 -12.04 -3.69 1.84
CA LYS A 52 -12.18 -2.70 2.92
C LYS A 52 -12.35 -3.34 4.29
N GLN A 53 -12.85 -4.58 4.33
CA GLN A 53 -13.17 -5.28 5.58
C GLN A 53 -12.13 -6.30 6.00
N TYR A 54 -11.28 -6.75 5.08
CA TYR A 54 -10.31 -7.82 5.36
C TYR A 54 -8.90 -7.43 4.90
N ASN A 55 -7.91 -7.84 5.68
CA ASN A 55 -6.52 -7.99 5.25
C ASN A 55 -6.32 -9.44 4.82
N VAL A 56 -5.73 -9.67 3.66
CA VAL A 56 -5.36 -11.01 3.21
C VAL A 56 -3.86 -11.24 3.39
N HIS A 57 -3.47 -12.45 3.78
CA HIS A 57 -2.09 -12.91 3.74
C HIS A 57 -2.02 -14.38 3.41
N PHE A 58 -0.88 -14.86 2.92
CA PHE A 58 -0.75 -16.20 2.38
C PHE A 58 0.17 -17.09 3.23
N HIS A 59 -0.14 -18.38 3.31
CA HIS A 59 0.65 -19.43 3.96
C HIS A 59 0.94 -20.57 3.01
N PHE A 60 1.96 -21.39 3.29
CA PHE A 60 2.33 -22.58 2.50
C PHE A 60 1.75 -23.90 3.03
N HIS A 61 1.10 -23.85 4.20
CA HIS A 61 0.53 -25.02 4.87
C HIS A 61 -0.90 -24.71 5.32
N ASP A 62 -1.78 -25.70 5.17
CA ASP A 62 -3.16 -25.61 5.65
C ASP A 62 -3.22 -25.83 7.16
N GLY A 63 -3.99 -25.01 7.88
CA GLY A 63 -4.35 -25.25 9.28
C GLY A 63 -3.43 -24.69 10.37
N LEU A 64 -2.18 -24.30 10.07
CA LEU A 64 -1.31 -23.57 11.01
C LEU A 64 -0.86 -22.23 10.41
N CYS A 65 -1.09 -21.13 11.13
CA CYS A 65 -0.59 -19.80 10.77
C CYS A 65 0.92 -19.67 11.04
N GLU A 66 1.69 -20.70 10.71
CA GLU A 66 3.15 -20.73 10.86
C GLU A 66 3.79 -20.50 9.49
N GLY A 67 4.50 -19.39 9.34
CA GLY A 67 5.21 -19.04 8.11
C GLY A 67 4.32 -18.31 7.10
N LYS A 68 4.17 -17.00 7.30
CA LYS A 68 3.57 -16.09 6.33
C LYS A 68 4.49 -15.94 5.11
N ALA A 69 3.92 -16.11 3.92
CA ALA A 69 4.60 -15.75 2.68
C ALA A 69 4.83 -14.24 2.64
N LEU A 70 6.10 -13.84 2.70
CA LEU A 70 6.49 -12.44 2.60
C LEU A 70 6.34 -11.92 1.16
N PRO A 71 5.61 -10.79 0.96
CA PRO A 71 5.46 -10.13 -0.34
C PRO A 71 6.79 -9.93 -1.09
N LEU A 72 7.82 -9.46 -0.39
CA LEU A 72 9.15 -9.21 -0.96
C LEU A 72 9.78 -10.46 -1.58
N LEU A 73 9.62 -11.63 -0.95
CA LEU A 73 10.19 -12.88 -1.46
C LEU A 73 9.36 -13.42 -2.63
N TRP A 74 8.06 -13.17 -2.62
CA TRP A 74 7.17 -13.49 -3.71
C TRP A 74 7.49 -12.73 -4.98
N ASP A 75 7.63 -11.40 -4.89
CA ASP A 75 7.92 -10.53 -6.04
C ASP A 75 9.27 -10.85 -6.68
N ASN A 76 10.23 -11.32 -5.89
CA ASN A 76 11.53 -11.77 -6.37
C ASN A 76 11.52 -13.22 -6.89
N GLY A 77 10.37 -13.88 -6.85
CA GLY A 77 10.19 -15.26 -7.29
C GLY A 77 10.89 -16.30 -6.40
N ALA A 78 11.29 -15.95 -5.18
CA ALA A 78 12.04 -16.84 -4.29
C ALA A 78 11.23 -18.07 -3.83
N TYR A 79 9.90 -18.06 -3.99
CA TYR A 79 9.04 -19.21 -3.69
C TYR A 79 8.80 -20.15 -4.88
N PHE A 80 9.40 -19.86 -6.04
CA PHE A 80 9.33 -20.74 -7.21
C PHE A 80 10.49 -21.75 -7.28
N ASP A 81 11.27 -21.86 -6.21
CA ASP A 81 12.29 -22.88 -6.07
C ASP A 81 11.68 -24.27 -5.84
N SER A 82 12.42 -25.32 -6.21
CA SER A 82 11.96 -26.71 -6.11
C SER A 82 11.51 -27.11 -4.71
N ASP A 83 12.07 -26.47 -3.68
CA ASP A 83 11.79 -26.76 -2.28
C ASP A 83 10.41 -26.22 -1.82
N CYS A 84 9.89 -25.21 -2.53
CA CYS A 84 8.58 -24.61 -2.26
C CYS A 84 7.47 -25.17 -3.15
N LEU A 85 7.83 -25.85 -4.25
CA LEU A 85 6.87 -26.41 -5.21
C LEU A 85 6.48 -27.84 -4.82
N LYS A 86 5.17 -28.11 -4.79
CA LYS A 86 4.60 -29.46 -4.66
C LYS A 86 3.96 -29.83 -5.98
N ASP A 87 4.41 -30.92 -6.59
CA ASP A 87 3.98 -31.37 -7.93
C ASP A 87 4.18 -30.31 -9.03
N ASN A 88 5.28 -29.55 -8.94
CA ASN A 88 5.57 -28.42 -9.84
C ASN A 88 4.49 -27.32 -9.80
N LYS A 89 3.83 -27.14 -8.65
CA LYS A 89 2.84 -26.09 -8.39
C LYS A 89 3.15 -25.41 -7.06
N LEU A 90 2.85 -24.12 -6.97
CA LEU A 90 2.98 -23.37 -5.72
C LEU A 90 1.65 -23.37 -4.99
N HIS A 91 1.59 -23.99 -3.81
CA HIS A 91 0.37 -24.10 -3.02
C HIS A 91 0.33 -22.96 -2.00
N LEU A 92 -0.68 -22.12 -2.09
CA LEU A 92 -0.91 -21.01 -1.17
C LEU A 92 -2.29 -21.09 -0.54
N TYR A 93 -2.33 -20.76 0.75
CA TYR A 93 -3.54 -20.66 1.53
C TYR A 93 -3.76 -19.20 1.94
N ALA A 94 -4.78 -18.55 1.37
CA ALA A 94 -5.20 -17.20 1.71
C ALA A 94 -5.92 -17.21 3.07
N HIS A 95 -5.40 -16.45 4.01
CA HIS A 95 -5.99 -16.19 5.31
C HIS A 95 -6.46 -14.74 5.38
N PHE A 96 -7.75 -14.55 5.68
CA PHE A 96 -8.38 -13.24 5.79
C PHE A 96 -8.58 -12.85 7.25
N GLU A 97 -7.89 -11.79 7.67
CA GLU A 97 -8.08 -11.17 8.98
C GLU A 97 -9.02 -9.98 8.83
N ARG A 98 -10.02 -9.85 9.71
CA ARG A 98 -10.89 -8.67 9.69
C ARG A 98 -10.06 -7.42 10.01
N LYS A 99 -10.19 -6.39 9.18
CA LYS A 99 -9.81 -5.02 9.50
C LYS A 99 -10.80 -4.54 10.54
N ASP A 100 -10.55 -4.83 11.81
CA ASP A 100 -11.39 -4.30 12.87
C ASP A 100 -11.37 -2.77 12.77
N GLY A 101 -12.47 -2.16 12.34
CA GLY A 101 -12.67 -0.70 12.29
C GLY A 101 -12.69 -0.05 13.67
N ARG A 102 -12.20 -0.76 14.69
CA ARG A 102 -12.06 -0.32 16.05
C ARG A 102 -10.57 -0.22 16.33
N ASN A 103 -10.11 1.02 16.50
CA ASN A 103 -9.02 1.33 17.39
C ASN A 103 -9.02 0.31 18.54
N SER A 104 -7.93 -0.44 18.65
CA SER A 104 -7.62 -1.31 19.77
C SER A 104 -7.41 -0.46 21.04
N LEU A 105 -8.49 0.17 21.53
CA LEU A 105 -8.57 0.94 22.78
C LEU A 105 -8.85 0.05 23.99
N LEU A 106 -8.63 -1.26 23.89
CA LEU A 106 -8.77 -2.19 25.01
C LEU A 106 -7.63 -3.20 25.01
N ASN A 107 -6.41 -2.72 25.29
CA ASN A 107 -5.48 -3.45 26.14
C ASN A 107 -5.27 -2.60 27.40
N THR A 108 -6.34 -2.36 28.14
CA THR A 108 -6.23 -1.94 29.54
C THR A 108 -5.79 -3.18 30.32
N PRO A 109 -4.61 -3.20 30.96
CA PRO A 109 -4.21 -4.31 31.81
C PRO A 109 -5.24 -4.42 32.95
N ALA A 110 -5.78 -5.62 33.14
CA ALA A 110 -6.64 -5.93 34.27
C ALA A 110 -5.86 -5.70 35.57
N THR A 111 -6.06 -4.54 36.20
CA THR A 111 -5.57 -4.26 37.54
C THR A 111 -6.27 -5.21 38.50
N SER A 112 -5.52 -6.21 38.95
CA SER A 112 -5.93 -7.14 40.00
C SER A 112 -6.17 -6.37 41.31
N ALA A 113 -7.43 -6.19 41.69
CA ALA A 113 -7.81 -5.80 43.04
C ALA A 113 -8.02 -7.06 43.89
N ALA A 114 -7.40 -7.06 45.06
CA ALA A 114 -7.31 -8.15 46.03
C ALA A 114 -8.67 -8.56 46.66
N PRO A 115 -8.74 -9.75 47.29
CA PRO A 115 -9.97 -10.32 47.83
C PRO A 115 -10.18 -9.96 49.32
N SER A 116 -11.46 -9.81 49.71
CA SER A 116 -11.86 -9.77 51.12
C SER A 116 -13.15 -10.56 51.37
N SER A 117 -12.96 -11.70 52.03
CA SER A 117 -13.66 -12.17 53.24
C SER A 117 -15.09 -12.74 53.20
N SER A 118 -15.12 -14.05 53.52
CA SER A 118 -16.01 -14.76 54.45
C SER A 118 -17.51 -14.92 54.12
N ARG A 119 -17.96 -16.18 53.99
CA ARG A 119 -18.79 -16.90 54.99
C ARG A 119 -19.01 -18.37 54.60
N LEU A 120 -19.23 -19.16 55.65
CA LEU A 120 -19.11 -20.62 55.82
C LEU A 120 -20.34 -21.44 55.37
N PRO A 121 -20.27 -22.79 55.39
CA PRO A 121 -21.06 -23.73 54.59
C PRO A 121 -22.28 -24.30 55.33
N THR A 122 -23.21 -24.93 54.60
CA THR A 122 -24.22 -25.84 55.18
C THR A 122 -24.55 -26.97 54.20
N GLU A 123 -24.71 -28.15 54.79
CA GLU A 123 -24.68 -29.50 54.24
C GLU A 123 -25.94 -29.93 53.45
N ALA A 124 -25.73 -30.76 52.41
CA ALA A 124 -26.37 -32.06 52.06
C ALA A 124 -27.93 -32.26 52.12
N PRO A 125 -28.49 -33.42 51.70
CA PRO A 125 -28.36 -34.19 50.45
C PRO A 125 -29.75 -34.59 49.86
N SER A 126 -29.81 -35.19 48.66
CA SER A 126 -30.72 -36.30 48.23
C SER A 126 -30.70 -36.49 46.69
N GLN A 127 -30.24 -37.64 46.17
CA GLN A 127 -31.04 -38.76 45.58
C GLN A 127 -31.92 -38.33 44.38
N SER A 128 -31.86 -38.91 43.17
CA SER A 128 -32.06 -40.33 42.82
C SER A 128 -31.81 -40.56 41.29
N ILE A 129 -31.14 -41.65 40.91
CA ILE A 129 -31.65 -42.83 40.14
C ILE A 129 -32.13 -42.56 38.69
N ALA A 130 -31.40 -43.07 37.68
CA ALA A 130 -31.84 -44.16 36.77
C ALA A 130 -31.06 -44.24 35.42
N ARG A 131 -30.51 -45.44 35.15
CA ARG A 131 -30.58 -46.25 33.91
C ARG A 131 -30.11 -45.69 32.55
N SER A 132 -29.07 -46.30 31.97
CA SER A 132 -29.16 -47.45 31.01
C SER A 132 -28.09 -47.43 29.89
N SER A 133 -27.21 -48.44 29.96
CA SER A 133 -26.70 -49.36 28.91
C SER A 133 -26.64 -48.99 27.42
N ALA A 134 -25.44 -49.15 26.82
CA ALA A 134 -25.11 -50.07 25.71
C ALA A 134 -23.64 -49.85 25.32
N ALA A 135 -22.70 -50.74 25.67
CA ALA A 135 -22.30 -51.92 24.90
C ALA A 135 -21.80 -51.57 23.47
N THR A 136 -20.48 -51.45 23.31
CA THR A 136 -19.83 -51.74 22.02
C THR A 136 -18.50 -52.44 22.30
N GLU A 137 -18.46 -53.70 21.90
CA GLU A 137 -17.33 -54.60 21.96
C GLU A 137 -16.28 -54.31 20.87
N LEU A 138 -15.05 -54.70 21.21
CA LEU A 138 -14.05 -55.36 20.37
C LEU A 138 -13.79 -54.80 18.96
N ASN A 139 -12.63 -54.14 18.82
CA ASN A 139 -11.68 -54.65 17.83
C ASN A 139 -10.23 -54.30 18.22
N ARG A 140 -9.45 -55.33 18.56
CA ARG A 140 -8.01 -55.23 18.83
C ARG A 140 -7.31 -56.36 18.07
N VAL A 141 -6.80 -56.04 16.89
CA VAL A 141 -5.75 -56.74 16.14
C VAL A 141 -4.95 -55.60 15.52
N GLY A 142 -3.67 -55.36 15.79
CA GLY A 142 -2.58 -56.31 15.99
C GLY A 142 -1.63 -56.12 14.81
N THR A 143 -0.88 -55.02 14.80
CA THR A 143 0.20 -54.82 13.81
C THR A 143 1.45 -54.33 14.50
N SER A 144 2.31 -55.28 14.79
CA SER A 144 3.70 -55.13 15.20
C SER A 144 4.49 -54.61 14.00
N GLY A 145 5.16 -53.47 14.15
CA GLY A 145 6.05 -52.91 13.13
C GLY A 145 7.01 -51.93 13.76
N GLY A 146 8.00 -52.46 14.48
CA GLY A 146 9.06 -51.67 15.08
C GLY A 146 9.98 -51.09 14.02
N VAL A 147 10.16 -49.76 14.05
CA VAL A 147 11.34 -49.10 13.51
C VAL A 147 11.88 -48.20 14.61
N ARG A 148 13.09 -48.54 15.07
CA ARG A 148 13.84 -47.83 16.09
C ARG A 148 14.15 -46.42 15.59
N GLY A 149 13.69 -45.43 16.34
CA GLY A 149 14.10 -44.03 16.18
C GLY A 149 15.56 -43.84 16.59
N SER A 150 16.37 -43.40 15.64
CA SER A 150 17.64 -42.74 15.88
C SER A 150 17.38 -41.28 16.25
N SER A 151 17.43 -40.96 17.54
CA SER A 151 17.39 -39.59 18.06
C SER A 151 18.75 -38.92 17.79
N SER A 152 18.85 -38.10 16.74
CA SER A 152 19.96 -37.16 16.61
C SER A 152 19.63 -35.89 17.38
N ARG A 153 20.28 -35.73 18.54
CA ARG A 153 20.39 -34.46 19.26
C ARG A 153 21.03 -33.42 18.35
N GLN A 154 20.24 -32.47 17.84
CA GLN A 154 20.77 -31.22 17.33
C GLN A 154 20.68 -30.15 18.42
N SER A 155 21.85 -29.65 18.78
CA SER A 155 22.07 -28.51 19.67
C SER A 155 21.26 -27.30 19.21
N GLN A 156 20.43 -26.78 20.12
CA GLN A 156 19.87 -25.45 19.98
C GLN A 156 21.00 -24.42 20.16
N VAL A 157 21.43 -23.80 19.07
CA VAL A 157 22.21 -22.56 19.12
C VAL A 157 21.22 -21.43 19.34
N ALA A 158 21.19 -20.89 20.55
CA ALA A 158 20.43 -19.70 20.89
C ALA A 158 21.06 -18.49 20.19
N LEU A 159 20.42 -18.02 19.11
CA LEU A 159 20.73 -16.72 18.51
C LEU A 159 20.12 -15.61 19.37
N SER A 160 20.98 -14.96 20.15
CA SER A 160 20.66 -13.75 20.90
C SER A 160 20.45 -12.58 19.93
N ILE A 161 19.19 -12.16 19.77
CA ILE A 161 18.82 -10.96 19.04
C ILE A 161 19.22 -9.74 19.87
N PRO A 162 20.03 -8.79 19.34
CA PRO A 162 20.40 -7.59 20.08
C PRO A 162 19.17 -6.69 20.28
N ARG A 163 18.81 -6.46 21.55
CA ARG A 163 17.83 -5.46 21.97
C ARG A 163 18.31 -4.07 21.56
N ARG A 164 17.64 -3.46 20.60
CA ARG A 164 17.83 -2.06 20.22
C ARG A 164 17.20 -1.16 21.30
N GLU A 165 18.05 -0.53 22.11
CA GLU A 165 17.64 0.51 23.05
C GLU A 165 16.98 1.68 22.32
N ARG A 166 15.71 1.94 22.65
CA ARG A 166 15.03 3.18 22.31
C ARG A 166 15.62 4.31 23.15
N ARG A 167 16.40 5.20 22.53
CA ARG A 167 16.68 6.52 23.10
C ARG A 167 15.47 7.42 22.82
N ALA A 168 14.70 7.68 23.87
CA ALA A 168 13.83 8.84 23.91
C ALA A 168 14.73 10.07 24.10
N ASN A 169 14.70 11.00 23.15
CA ASN A 169 15.22 12.35 23.36
C ASN A 169 14.28 13.31 22.65
N ALA A 170 13.21 13.70 23.35
CA ALA A 170 12.37 14.81 22.98
C ALA A 170 13.07 16.08 23.46
N HIS A 171 13.62 16.86 22.52
CA HIS A 171 13.98 18.23 22.80
C HIS A 171 12.74 19.08 22.60
N ASP A 172 12.17 19.46 23.73
CA ASP A 172 11.22 20.54 23.91
C ASP A 172 11.89 21.86 23.48
N LEU A 173 11.31 22.55 22.52
CA LEU A 173 11.68 23.92 22.16
C LEU A 173 10.45 24.79 22.42
N SER A 174 10.49 25.43 23.57
CA SER A 174 9.57 26.47 23.97
C SER A 174 9.96 27.81 23.34
N ASP A 175 8.91 28.61 23.16
CA ASP A 175 8.86 30.06 23.24
C ASP A 175 9.65 30.89 22.24
N THR A 176 8.90 31.45 21.29
CA THR A 176 9.21 32.78 20.76
C THR A 176 7.91 33.54 20.57
N ASP A 177 7.52 34.22 21.64
CA ASP A 177 6.61 35.36 21.61
C ASP A 177 7.20 36.44 20.70
N SER A 178 6.42 36.88 19.72
CA SER A 178 6.63 38.17 19.09
C SER A 178 5.27 38.81 18.84
N ASP A 179 4.81 39.52 19.87
CA ASP A 179 3.96 40.68 19.71
C ASP A 179 4.60 41.66 18.73
N ALA A 180 3.80 42.19 17.81
CA ALA A 180 3.69 43.61 17.47
C ALA A 180 3.29 43.83 16.01
N SER A 181 2.51 44.90 15.85
CA SER A 181 2.45 45.79 14.67
C SER A 181 1.30 45.54 13.69
N ASP A 182 0.23 46.28 14.02
CA ASP A 182 -0.44 47.25 13.17
C ASP A 182 -1.68 46.83 12.37
N GLU A 183 -2.81 47.12 13.03
CA GLU A 183 -3.99 47.78 12.45
C GLU A 183 -3.67 48.57 11.17
N THR A 184 -4.24 48.12 10.05
CA THR A 184 -4.55 49.01 8.94
C THR A 184 -6.06 48.99 8.70
N ASN A 185 -6.72 49.99 9.28
CA ASN A 185 -8.09 50.36 8.93
C ASN A 185 -8.10 50.90 7.50
N PHE A 186 -8.36 50.04 6.51
CA PHE A 186 -8.65 50.48 5.15
C PHE A 186 -10.11 50.92 5.05
N LEU A 187 -10.29 52.24 5.08
CA LEU A 187 -11.54 52.93 4.79
C LEU A 187 -11.99 52.63 3.36
N LEU A 188 -13.14 51.97 3.26
CA LEU A 188 -13.91 51.76 2.05
C LEU A 188 -14.37 53.13 1.50
N SER A 189 -13.75 53.58 0.41
CA SER A 189 -14.31 54.65 -0.44
C SER A 189 -14.98 54.02 -1.66
N PRO A 190 -16.31 54.13 -1.82
CA PRO A 190 -16.98 53.71 -3.04
C PRO A 190 -16.89 54.84 -4.07
N SER A 191 -15.85 54.81 -4.91
CA SER A 191 -15.77 55.68 -6.09
C SER A 191 -16.39 54.97 -7.28
N ASP A 192 -17.68 55.23 -7.42
CA ASP A 192 -18.46 55.14 -8.64
C ASP A 192 -17.72 55.82 -9.81
N SER A 193 -17.23 55.01 -10.73
CA SER A 193 -16.70 55.49 -12.01
C SER A 193 -17.14 54.51 -13.09
N GLY A 194 -18.28 54.84 -13.70
CA GLY A 194 -18.77 54.23 -14.92
C GLY A 194 -17.72 54.29 -16.01
N ARG A 195 -16.99 53.18 -16.17
CA ARG A 195 -16.06 52.97 -17.26
C ARG A 195 -16.77 52.07 -18.26
N LEU A 196 -17.26 52.69 -19.34
CA LEU A 196 -17.73 51.99 -20.53
C LEU A 196 -16.60 51.04 -20.95
N SER A 197 -16.84 49.75 -20.69
CA SER A 197 -15.95 48.66 -21.04
C SER A 197 -16.03 48.50 -22.55
N ASP A 198 -15.20 49.27 -23.27
CA ASP A 198 -14.83 48.96 -24.64
C ASP A 198 -14.38 47.50 -24.64
N SER A 199 -15.23 46.68 -25.25
CA SER A 199 -15.00 45.26 -25.42
C SER A 199 -13.90 45.14 -26.45
N GLU A 200 -12.66 45.20 -26.00
CA GLU A 200 -11.50 44.81 -26.78
C GLU A 200 -11.73 43.36 -27.20
N GLU A 201 -12.29 43.18 -28.39
CA GLU A 201 -12.39 41.91 -29.09
C GLU A 201 -10.99 41.33 -29.13
N GLY A 202 -10.74 40.44 -28.17
CA GLY A 202 -9.48 39.76 -28.00
C GLY A 202 -9.13 39.11 -29.32
N ARG A 203 -8.09 39.61 -29.97
CA ARG A 203 -7.42 38.93 -31.07
C ARG A 203 -7.01 37.56 -30.55
N GLU A 204 -7.84 36.56 -30.80
CA GLU A 204 -7.49 35.16 -30.62
C GLU A 204 -6.29 34.93 -31.54
N GLY A 205 -5.10 34.96 -30.94
CA GLY A 205 -3.89 34.60 -31.63
C GLY A 205 -4.08 33.21 -32.23
N PRO A 206 -3.47 32.93 -33.41
CA PRO A 206 -3.62 31.66 -34.09
C PRO A 206 -3.40 30.52 -33.09
N LEU A 207 -4.43 29.68 -32.93
CA LEU A 207 -4.40 28.50 -32.06
C LEU A 207 -3.15 27.69 -32.41
N GLN A 208 -2.14 27.74 -31.54
CA GLN A 208 -0.94 26.92 -31.73
C GLN A 208 -1.37 25.47 -31.61
N THR A 209 -1.30 24.76 -32.74
CA THR A 209 -1.52 23.32 -32.76
C THR A 209 -0.45 22.68 -31.85
N PRO A 210 -0.83 21.83 -30.88
CA PRO A 210 0.13 21.16 -30.02
C PRO A 210 1.19 20.45 -30.86
N GLN A 211 2.47 20.67 -30.54
CA GLN A 211 3.52 19.89 -31.18
C GLN A 211 3.30 18.41 -30.83
N PRO A 212 3.32 17.50 -31.81
CA PRO A 212 3.14 16.08 -31.54
C PRO A 212 4.26 15.57 -30.63
N LEU A 213 3.91 14.67 -29.70
CA LEU A 213 4.91 13.96 -28.92
C LEU A 213 5.88 13.21 -29.85
N PRO A 214 7.15 13.05 -29.45
CA PRO A 214 8.06 12.17 -30.18
C PRO A 214 7.44 10.78 -30.36
N ALA A 215 7.62 10.18 -31.54
CA ALA A 215 7.04 8.87 -31.85
C ALA A 215 7.49 7.75 -30.90
N THR A 216 8.59 7.95 -30.18
CA THR A 216 9.13 7.04 -29.16
C THR A 216 8.40 7.14 -27.81
N THR A 217 7.59 8.18 -27.62
CA THR A 217 6.91 8.46 -26.36
C THR A 217 5.68 7.57 -26.20
N THR A 218 5.86 6.46 -25.50
CA THR A 218 4.77 5.54 -25.12
C THR A 218 4.38 5.74 -23.65
N ALA A 219 3.20 5.26 -23.27
CA ALA A 219 2.76 5.24 -21.86
C ALA A 219 3.74 4.48 -20.95
N ILE A 220 4.35 3.42 -21.49
CA ILE A 220 5.36 2.62 -20.79
C ILE A 220 6.62 3.45 -20.57
N GLN A 221 7.08 4.17 -21.60
CA GLN A 221 8.23 5.05 -21.48
C GLN A 221 7.98 6.17 -20.47
N HIS A 222 6.80 6.79 -20.48
CA HIS A 222 6.43 7.80 -19.50
C HIS A 222 6.52 7.26 -18.05
N ALA A 223 6.02 6.04 -17.80
CA ALA A 223 6.09 5.44 -16.48
C ALA A 223 7.54 5.19 -16.03
N ALA A 224 8.39 4.68 -16.93
CA ALA A 224 9.81 4.48 -16.65
C ALA A 224 10.54 5.81 -16.37
N ASP A 225 10.31 6.84 -17.19
CA ASP A 225 10.91 8.16 -17.02
C ASP A 225 10.44 8.83 -15.72
N PHE A 226 9.19 8.61 -15.31
CA PHE A 226 8.66 9.10 -14.05
C PHE A 226 9.34 8.46 -12.84
N GLU A 227 9.48 7.12 -12.85
CA GLU A 227 10.17 6.38 -11.81
C GLU A 227 11.64 6.83 -11.70
N GLU A 228 12.35 6.93 -12.83
CA GLU A 228 13.71 7.45 -12.85
C GLU A 228 13.78 8.88 -12.29
N ALA A 229 12.83 9.74 -12.67
CA ALA A 229 12.78 11.12 -12.21
C ALA A 229 12.49 11.25 -10.70
N CYS A 230 11.79 10.28 -10.08
CA CYS A 230 11.57 10.19 -8.64
C CYS A 230 12.82 9.73 -7.88
N LEU A 231 13.64 8.86 -8.48
CA LEU A 231 14.87 8.35 -7.87
C LEU A 231 16.04 9.33 -8.00
N THR A 232 16.12 10.03 -9.12
CA THR A 232 17.29 10.86 -9.47
C THR A 232 17.06 12.36 -9.22
N ASN A 233 17.94 12.94 -8.41
CA ASN A 233 18.02 14.40 -8.28
C ASN A 233 18.50 15.01 -9.60
N ALA A 234 17.97 16.18 -9.97
CA ALA A 234 18.52 16.91 -11.12
C ALA A 234 19.94 17.41 -10.82
N PRO A 235 20.82 17.58 -11.83
CA PRO A 235 22.13 18.20 -11.63
C PRO A 235 22.02 19.62 -11.07
N LYS A 236 23.01 20.07 -10.32
CA LYS A 236 23.02 21.42 -9.75
C LYS A 236 22.89 22.48 -10.84
N GLY A 237 22.00 23.45 -10.62
CA GLY A 237 21.65 24.49 -11.60
C GLY A 237 20.64 24.06 -12.68
N LYS A 238 20.23 22.78 -12.71
CA LYS A 238 19.10 22.32 -13.54
C LYS A 238 17.79 22.39 -12.75
N TYR A 239 16.69 22.44 -13.50
CA TYR A 239 15.36 22.51 -12.91
C TYR A 239 15.03 21.25 -12.10
N GLY A 240 14.43 21.46 -10.92
CA GLY A 240 14.08 20.37 -10.00
C GLY A 240 15.20 19.95 -9.06
N HIS A 241 16.39 20.57 -9.14
CA HIS A 241 17.49 20.27 -8.22
C HIS A 241 17.13 20.65 -6.77
N LYS A 242 17.49 19.78 -5.82
CA LYS A 242 17.40 20.03 -4.38
C LYS A 242 18.67 19.56 -3.67
N ASP A 243 19.26 20.38 -2.82
CA ASP A 243 20.47 20.03 -2.08
C ASP A 243 20.24 18.86 -1.11
N ASN A 244 19.04 18.75 -0.54
CA ASN A 244 18.64 17.72 0.42
C ASN A 244 17.75 16.61 -0.18
N TRP A 245 17.98 16.21 -1.44
CA TRP A 245 17.11 15.25 -2.16
C TRP A 245 16.81 13.96 -1.39
N LYS A 246 17.78 13.46 -0.60
CA LYS A 246 17.62 12.22 0.16
C LYS A 246 16.59 12.35 1.29
N ASP A 247 16.47 13.53 1.89
CA ASP A 247 15.66 13.79 3.09
C ASP A 247 14.24 14.26 2.76
N ILE A 248 13.98 14.55 1.49
CA ILE A 248 12.68 15.00 1.00
C ILE A 248 11.69 13.82 0.97
N ASP A 249 10.47 14.09 1.43
CA ASP A 249 9.34 13.16 1.37
C ASP A 249 9.01 12.71 -0.06
N GLN A 250 8.60 11.46 -0.22
CA GLN A 250 8.29 10.84 -1.50
C GLN A 250 7.22 11.63 -2.25
N LYS A 251 6.17 12.09 -1.56
CA LYS A 251 5.10 12.90 -2.18
C LYS A 251 5.62 14.19 -2.82
N TYR A 252 6.70 14.77 -2.29
CA TYR A 252 7.32 15.95 -2.86
C TYR A 252 8.26 15.60 -4.02
N LYS A 253 8.95 14.45 -3.96
CA LYS A 253 9.72 13.91 -5.09
C LYS A 253 8.83 13.66 -6.30
N ASP A 254 7.66 13.06 -6.09
CA ASP A 254 6.67 12.81 -7.15
C ASP A 254 6.23 14.11 -7.84
N LYS A 255 5.99 15.18 -7.04
CA LYS A 255 5.69 16.51 -7.58
C LYS A 255 6.82 17.08 -8.42
N ILE A 256 8.07 16.92 -7.98
CA ILE A 256 9.25 17.36 -8.74
C ILE A 256 9.42 16.54 -10.02
N ALA A 257 9.22 15.21 -9.95
CA ALA A 257 9.30 14.32 -11.09
C ALA A 257 8.30 14.72 -12.17
N HIS A 258 7.03 14.94 -11.81
CA HIS A 258 6.04 15.43 -12.78
C HIS A 258 6.44 16.76 -13.40
N ALA A 259 6.94 17.70 -12.59
CA ALA A 259 7.37 19.00 -13.11
C ALA A 259 8.57 18.87 -14.06
N LYS A 260 9.53 17.96 -13.79
CA LYS A 260 10.66 17.65 -14.68
C LYS A 260 10.15 17.12 -16.03
N LEU A 261 9.21 16.17 -16.01
CA LEU A 261 8.65 15.59 -17.24
C LEU A 261 7.88 16.61 -18.09
N ILE A 262 7.02 17.43 -17.45
CA ILE A 262 6.26 18.50 -18.13
C ILE A 262 7.21 19.55 -18.75
N LYS A 263 8.29 19.91 -18.04
CA LYS A 263 9.27 20.86 -18.57
C LYS A 263 10.06 20.28 -19.75
N GLY A 264 10.26 18.96 -19.75
CA GLY A 264 10.95 18.22 -20.81
C GLY A 264 10.02 17.82 -21.95
N THR A 265 10.01 16.52 -22.24
CA THR A 265 9.41 15.91 -23.43
C THR A 265 7.88 15.81 -23.36
N TYR A 266 7.30 15.77 -22.16
CA TYR A 266 5.91 15.36 -21.96
C TYR A 266 4.92 16.52 -21.80
N GLY A 267 5.40 17.77 -21.78
CA GLY A 267 4.54 18.93 -21.59
C GLY A 267 4.39 19.82 -22.81
N VAL A 268 3.20 20.36 -22.98
CA VAL A 268 2.83 21.35 -24.01
C VAL A 268 2.54 22.70 -23.36
N VAL A 269 2.66 23.78 -24.12
CA VAL A 269 2.29 25.11 -23.65
C VAL A 269 0.78 25.13 -23.39
N SER A 270 0.38 25.61 -22.22
CA SER A 270 -1.04 25.76 -21.89
C SER A 270 -1.63 26.91 -22.70
N ALA A 271 -2.78 26.69 -23.34
CA ALA A 271 -3.50 27.75 -24.05
C ALA A 271 -3.90 28.91 -23.10
N LYS A 272 -4.17 28.58 -21.84
CA LYS A 272 -4.44 29.55 -20.77
C LYS A 272 -3.34 29.41 -19.70
N PRO A 273 -2.43 30.39 -19.56
CA PRO A 273 -1.47 30.36 -18.46
C PRO A 273 -2.23 30.48 -17.13
N CYS A 274 -1.76 29.81 -16.08
CA CYS A 274 -2.27 30.08 -14.73
C CYS A 274 -1.81 31.47 -14.26
N ASP A 275 -2.54 32.07 -13.32
CA ASP A 275 -2.28 33.42 -12.78
C ASP A 275 -0.81 33.56 -12.36
N ARG A 276 -0.29 32.59 -11.63
CA ARG A 276 1.10 32.58 -11.16
C ARG A 276 2.13 32.58 -12.30
N CYS A 277 1.86 31.88 -13.40
CA CYS A 277 2.77 31.89 -14.56
C CYS A 277 2.65 33.19 -15.35
N ALA A 278 1.43 33.73 -15.47
CA ALA A 278 1.17 35.01 -16.10
C ALA A 278 1.86 36.16 -15.35
N GLU A 279 1.72 36.24 -14.02
CA GLU A 279 2.38 37.22 -13.16
C GLU A 279 3.90 37.20 -13.27
N LYS A 280 4.49 36.00 -13.37
CA LYS A 280 5.93 35.83 -13.52
C LYS A 280 6.43 36.01 -14.95
N GLY A 281 5.54 36.14 -15.94
CA GLY A 281 5.91 36.15 -17.35
C GLY A 281 6.61 34.86 -17.82
N VAL A 282 6.30 33.72 -17.22
CA VAL A 282 6.85 32.42 -17.63
C VAL A 282 5.83 31.59 -18.41
N THR A 283 6.32 30.79 -19.37
CA THR A 283 5.46 29.89 -20.15
C THR A 283 4.87 28.79 -19.25
N CYS A 284 3.54 28.80 -19.06
CA CYS A 284 2.86 27.70 -18.37
C CYS A 284 2.81 26.47 -19.27
N ARG A 285 3.18 25.31 -18.72
CA ARG A 285 3.15 24.03 -19.43
C ARG A 285 2.29 23.03 -18.65
N VAL A 286 1.58 22.19 -19.39
CA VAL A 286 0.73 21.10 -18.89
C VAL A 286 1.10 19.82 -19.60
N TYR A 287 0.70 18.65 -19.09
CA TYR A 287 0.91 17.39 -19.81
C TYR A 287 0.26 17.41 -21.18
N HIS A 288 0.91 16.76 -22.14
CA HIS A 288 0.33 16.53 -23.46
C HIS A 288 -0.99 15.74 -23.33
N PRO A 289 -2.08 16.15 -24.00
CA PRO A 289 -3.40 15.52 -23.86
C PRO A 289 -3.39 14.02 -24.16
N ASP A 290 -2.58 13.56 -25.11
CA ASP A 290 -2.44 12.14 -25.45
C ASP A 290 -1.99 11.24 -24.28
N LEU A 291 -1.38 11.81 -23.23
CA LEU A 291 -0.99 11.06 -22.04
C LEU A 291 -2.16 10.86 -21.06
N GLN A 292 -3.21 11.69 -21.14
CA GLN A 292 -4.34 11.67 -20.20
C GLN A 292 -5.21 10.41 -20.33
N GLY A 293 -5.23 9.77 -21.51
CA GLY A 293 -6.02 8.56 -21.77
C GLY A 293 -5.47 7.26 -21.15
N THR A 294 -4.31 7.30 -20.52
CA THR A 294 -3.62 6.09 -20.02
C THR A 294 -3.74 5.90 -18.51
N ARG A 295 -4.33 6.85 -17.79
CA ARG A 295 -4.66 6.65 -16.36
C ARG A 295 -5.97 5.87 -16.26
N PRO A 296 -6.02 4.78 -15.47
CA PRO A 296 -7.27 4.14 -15.10
C PRO A 296 -8.20 5.23 -14.54
N GLN A 297 -9.40 5.37 -15.11
CA GLN A 297 -10.35 6.45 -14.77
C GLN A 297 -10.74 6.48 -13.27
N GLU A 298 -10.45 5.41 -12.52
CA GLU A 298 -10.81 5.28 -11.10
C GLU A 298 -10.02 6.21 -10.16
N ALA A 299 -8.90 6.82 -10.60
CA ALA A 299 -8.10 7.73 -9.77
C ALA A 299 -8.40 9.23 -9.98
N LEU A 300 -9.33 9.59 -10.86
CA LEU A 300 -9.56 10.99 -11.27
C LEU A 300 -10.50 11.79 -10.36
N VAL A 301 -11.21 11.15 -9.43
CA VAL A 301 -12.28 11.83 -8.67
C VAL A 301 -11.77 12.57 -7.40
N GLU A 302 -10.60 12.25 -6.86
CA GLU A 302 -10.12 12.88 -5.61
C GLU A 302 -8.92 13.83 -5.75
N ASN A 303 -8.41 14.08 -6.97
CA ASN A 303 -7.17 14.86 -7.15
C ASN A 303 -7.24 15.84 -8.34
N ALA A 304 -8.37 16.55 -8.50
CA ALA A 304 -8.50 17.63 -9.49
C ALA A 304 -7.50 18.79 -9.26
N ASP A 305 -6.91 18.90 -8.07
CA ASP A 305 -5.87 19.90 -7.75
C ASP A 305 -4.47 19.55 -8.29
N TYR A 306 -4.31 18.44 -9.02
CA TYR A 306 -3.04 18.10 -9.67
C TYR A 306 -2.80 18.83 -11.01
N VAL A 307 -3.54 19.90 -11.30
CA VAL A 307 -3.18 20.88 -12.34
C VAL A 307 -2.06 21.79 -11.81
N VAL A 308 -0.93 21.18 -11.44
CA VAL A 308 0.20 21.89 -10.82
C VAL A 308 1.03 22.55 -11.91
N CYS A 309 0.55 23.67 -12.46
CA CYS A 309 1.42 24.65 -13.09
C CYS A 309 2.09 25.45 -11.94
N ARG A 310 3.08 24.84 -11.27
CA ARG A 310 3.93 25.58 -10.32
C ARG A 310 4.90 26.41 -11.14
N ALA A 311 4.59 27.70 -11.23
CA ALA A 311 5.41 28.68 -11.91
C ALA A 311 6.88 28.51 -11.49
N ILE A 312 7.65 28.10 -12.50
CA ILE A 312 9.09 27.82 -12.47
C ILE A 312 9.86 29.03 -11.96
#